data_AF-A0A7C7H2A5-F1
#
_entry.id   AF-A0A7C7H2A5-F1
#
_cell.length_a   1.000
_cell.length_b   1.000
_cell.length_c   1.000
_cell.angle_alpha   90.00
_cell.angle_beta   90.00
_cell.angle_gamma   90.00
#
_symmetry.space_group_name_H-M   'P 1'
#
loop_
_entity.id
_entity.type
_entity.pdbx_description
1 polymer ?
#
loop_
_entity_poly.entity_id
_entity_poly.type
_entity_poly.pdbx_seq_one_letter_code
_entity_poly.pdbx_strand_id
1 'polypeptide(L)'
;MKKVLMSLLIPLTIWAVEFNPNVPVIIAESTQKLPDITVGDDGTIYVIWADTRYGTNLYFAKSTDHGETFTEGVQVNDEIGQVVTLTSNQPKIAEYDGMLYVFWAD
;
A
#
# COMPACT_ATOMS: atom_id res chain seq x y z
N MET A 1 39.32 -25.18 -43.24
CA MET A 1 39.15 -24.71 -41.84
C MET A 1 38.13 -23.59 -41.83
N LYS A 2 36.88 -23.86 -41.43
CA LYS A 2 35.84 -22.83 -41.30
C LYS A 2 35.91 -22.27 -39.88
N LYS A 3 36.23 -20.98 -39.74
CA LYS A 3 36.10 -20.27 -38.46
C LYS A 3 34.62 -19.92 -38.29
N VAL A 4 33.99 -20.43 -37.23
CA VAL A 4 32.67 -19.99 -36.80
C VAL A 4 32.88 -18.84 -35.83
N LEU A 5 32.35 -17.66 -36.16
CA LEU A 5 32.33 -16.51 -35.28
C LEU A 5 31.10 -16.66 -34.37
N MET A 6 31.32 -16.89 -33.07
CA MET A 6 30.25 -16.81 -32.07
C MET A 6 30.16 -15.35 -31.62
N SER A 7 29.24 -14.58 -32.18
CA SER A 7 28.88 -13.27 -31.61
C SER A 7 27.86 -13.49 -30.50
N LEU A 8 28.25 -13.22 -29.25
CA LEU A 8 27.30 -13.12 -28.14
C LEU A 8 26.46 -11.86 -28.36
N LEU A 9 25.24 -12.03 -28.88
CA LEU A 9 24.20 -11.01 -28.79
C LEU A 9 23.64 -11.09 -27.37
N ILE A 10 24.18 -10.29 -26.47
CA ILE A 10 23.50 -9.96 -25.22
C ILE A 10 22.37 -9.03 -25.64
N PRO A 11 21.08 -9.42 -25.57
CA PRO A 11 20.02 -8.45 -25.81
C PRO A 11 20.15 -7.37 -24.74
N LEU A 12 20.41 -6.15 -25.19
CA LEU A 12 20.48 -4.95 -24.37
C LEU A 12 19.06 -4.54 -23.97
N THR A 13 18.33 -5.40 -23.26
CA THR A 13 17.13 -4.99 -22.56
C THR A 13 17.58 -4.32 -21.26
N ILE A 14 17.88 -3.04 -21.38
CA ILE A 14 17.98 -2.11 -20.26
C ILE A 14 16.70 -2.26 -19.43
N TRP A 15 16.86 -2.77 -18.21
CA TRP A 15 16.12 -2.51 -16.97
C TRP A 15 14.81 -1.69 -17.10
N ALA A 16 13.84 -2.18 -17.88
CA ALA A 16 12.48 -1.71 -17.71
C ALA A 16 11.99 -2.34 -16.41
N VAL A 17 11.92 -1.54 -15.34
CA VAL A 17 11.12 -1.91 -14.17
C VAL A 17 9.67 -1.82 -14.62
N GLU A 18 9.13 -2.93 -15.09
CA GLU A 18 7.71 -3.03 -15.38
C GLU A 18 6.95 -3.12 -14.05
N PHE A 19 5.94 -2.27 -13.89
CA PHE A 19 5.02 -2.40 -12.77
C PHE A 19 4.08 -3.58 -13.03
N ASN A 20 3.82 -4.36 -11.99
CA ASN A 20 2.72 -5.32 -12.01
C ASN A 20 1.39 -4.59 -12.24
N PRO A 21 0.33 -5.30 -12.70
CA PRO A 21 -1.01 -4.75 -12.73
C PRO A 21 -1.41 -4.15 -11.38
N ASN A 22 -2.25 -3.11 -11.41
CA ASN A 22 -2.75 -2.49 -10.19
C ASN A 22 -3.54 -3.51 -9.36
N VAL A 23 -3.16 -3.67 -8.10
CA VAL A 23 -3.92 -4.44 -7.11
C VAL A 23 -4.69 -3.45 -6.23
N PRO A 24 -6.04 -3.49 -6.22
CA PRO A 24 -6.81 -2.64 -5.33
C PRO A 24 -6.66 -3.14 -3.88
N VAL A 25 -6.39 -2.22 -2.94
CA VAL A 25 -6.45 -2.51 -1.50
C VAL A 25 -7.90 -2.81 -1.07
N ILE A 26 -8.85 -2.02 -1.59
CA ILE A 26 -10.29 -2.25 -1.47
C ILE A 26 -11.03 -1.62 -2.64
N ILE A 27 -12.16 -2.22 -3.04
CA ILE A 27 -13.11 -1.63 -3.98
C ILE A 27 -14.35 -1.24 -3.18
N ALA A 28 -14.64 0.06 -3.11
CA ALA A 28 -15.79 0.58 -2.37
C ALA A 28 -16.35 1.83 -3.05
N GLU A 29 -17.69 1.95 -3.06
CA GLU A 29 -18.44 3.09 -3.61
C GLU A 29 -18.42 4.29 -2.64
N SER A 30 -17.23 4.85 -2.40
CA SER A 30 -17.01 5.96 -1.47
C SER A 30 -15.78 6.78 -1.83
N THR A 31 -15.63 7.96 -1.22
CA THR A 31 -14.39 8.72 -1.34
C THR A 31 -13.34 8.13 -0.40
N GLN A 32 -12.23 7.68 -0.98
CA GLN A 32 -11.05 7.21 -0.25
C GLN A 32 -9.90 8.19 -0.51
N LYS A 33 -9.19 8.59 0.53
CA LYS A 33 -8.18 9.66 0.44
C LYS A 33 -7.08 9.52 1.49
N LEU A 34 -5.97 10.21 1.24
CA LEU A 34 -4.83 10.34 2.15
C LEU A 34 -4.28 8.98 2.61
N PRO A 35 -3.94 8.06 1.69
CA PRO A 35 -3.35 6.79 2.09
C PRO A 35 -1.97 7.00 2.70
N ASP A 36 -1.60 6.14 3.64
CA ASP A 36 -0.21 5.95 4.07
C ASP A 36 0.12 4.46 4.16
N ILE A 37 1.41 4.14 4.00
CA ILE A 37 1.88 2.76 3.84
C ILE A 37 3.19 2.53 4.59
N THR A 38 3.33 1.35 5.17
CA THR A 38 4.60 0.86 5.71
C THR A 38 4.77 -0.63 5.40
N VAL A 39 5.99 -1.12 5.45
CA VAL A 39 6.33 -2.53 5.20
C VAL A 39 7.10 -3.03 6.41
N GLY A 40 6.63 -4.10 7.02
CA GLY A 40 7.31 -4.73 8.14
C GLY A 40 8.52 -5.55 7.69
N ASP A 41 9.36 -5.93 8.65
CA ASP A 41 10.57 -6.73 8.40
C ASP A 41 10.29 -8.11 7.75
N ASP A 42 9.07 -8.64 7.90
CA ASP A 42 8.62 -9.89 7.27
C ASP A 42 8.08 -9.70 5.84
N GLY A 43 8.09 -8.46 5.33
CA GLY A 43 7.54 -8.11 4.02
C GLY A 43 6.02 -7.92 4.01
N THR A 44 5.35 -7.97 5.17
CA THR A 44 3.94 -7.61 5.29
C THR A 44 3.75 -6.13 4.96
N ILE A 45 2.83 -5.83 4.05
CA ILE A 45 2.47 -4.47 3.67
C ILE A 45 1.28 -4.03 4.50
N TYR A 46 1.35 -2.85 5.10
CA TYR A 46 0.27 -2.27 5.89
C TYR A 46 -0.16 -0.94 5.28
N VAL A 47 -1.45 -0.77 5.04
CA VAL A 47 -2.01 0.43 4.42
C VAL A 47 -3.11 0.99 5.31
N ILE A 48 -3.10 2.30 5.51
CA ILE A 48 -4.21 3.04 6.12
C ILE A 48 -4.71 4.13 5.19
N TRP A 49 -5.99 4.47 5.29
CA TRP A 49 -6.60 5.53 4.49
C TRP A 49 -7.82 6.13 5.20
N ALA A 50 -8.18 7.36 4.82
CA ALA A 50 -9.47 7.92 5.19
C ALA A 50 -10.54 7.50 4.18
N ASP A 51 -11.70 7.11 4.67
CA ASP A 51 -12.81 6.60 3.88
C ASP A 51 -14.11 7.27 4.33
N THR A 52 -14.97 7.63 3.37
CA THR A 52 -16.22 8.36 3.65
C THR A 52 -17.48 7.49 3.64
N ARG A 53 -17.38 6.14 3.60
CA ARG A 53 -18.53 5.21 3.55
C ARG A 53 -19.57 5.48 4.65
N TYR A 54 -19.11 5.80 5.86
CA TYR A 54 -19.95 6.03 7.05
C TYR A 54 -19.56 7.31 7.78
N GLY A 55 -19.41 8.40 7.01
CA GLY A 55 -18.66 9.57 7.46
C GLY A 55 -17.15 9.32 7.31
N THR A 56 -16.33 10.33 7.63
CA THR A 56 -14.87 10.20 7.48
C THR A 56 -14.31 9.36 8.62
N ASN A 57 -13.77 8.19 8.29
CA ASN A 57 -13.18 7.25 9.23
C ASN A 57 -11.82 6.76 8.73
N LEU A 58 -10.99 6.28 9.65
CA LEU A 58 -9.71 5.69 9.35
C LEU A 58 -9.88 4.18 9.14
N TYR A 59 -9.43 3.70 7.99
CA TYR A 59 -9.45 2.28 7.66
C TYR A 59 -8.04 1.73 7.49
N PHE A 60 -7.93 0.42 7.63
CA PHE A 60 -6.70 -0.35 7.57
C PHE A 60 -6.90 -1.64 6.77
N ALA A 61 -5.87 -2.02 6.02
CA ALA A 61 -5.74 -3.35 5.43
C ALA A 61 -4.27 -3.74 5.37
N LYS A 62 -4.00 -5.04 5.26
CA LYS A 62 -2.65 -5.56 5.08
C LYS A 62 -2.56 -6.61 3.99
N SER A 63 -1.37 -6.81 3.47
CA SER A 63 -1.01 -7.91 2.56
C SER A 63 0.14 -8.70 3.17
N THR A 64 -0.01 -10.02 3.26
CA THR A 64 1.04 -10.96 3.69
C THR A 64 1.62 -11.75 2.51
N ASP A 65 1.26 -11.38 1.28
CA ASP A 65 1.64 -12.02 0.02
C ASP A 65 2.30 -11.00 -0.93
N HIS A 66 3.06 -10.07 -0.36
CA HIS A 66 3.85 -9.06 -1.08
C HIS A 66 3.04 -8.18 -2.05
N GLY A 67 1.78 -7.92 -1.71
CA GLY A 67 0.88 -7.04 -2.45
C GLY A 67 0.05 -7.74 -3.53
N GLU A 68 0.04 -9.07 -3.59
CA GLU A 68 -0.85 -9.82 -4.49
C GLU A 68 -2.31 -9.72 -4.06
N THR A 69 -2.58 -9.77 -2.74
CA THR A 69 -3.92 -9.57 -2.17
C THR A 69 -3.87 -8.77 -0.87
N PHE A 70 -4.97 -8.10 -0.55
CA PHE A 70 -5.15 -7.36 0.71
C PHE A 70 -6.32 -7.93 1.50
N THR A 71 -6.22 -7.88 2.83
CA THR A 71 -7.35 -8.17 3.72
C THR A 71 -8.50 -7.20 3.48
N GLU A 72 -9.70 -7.54 3.96
CA GLU A 72 -10.79 -6.58 4.02
C GLU A 72 -10.38 -5.32 4.82
N GLY A 73 -10.92 -4.17 4.42
CA GLY A 73 -10.67 -2.90 5.09
C GLY A 73 -11.41 -2.82 6.43
N VAL A 74 -10.66 -2.72 7.52
CA VAL A 74 -11.17 -2.63 8.91
C VAL A 74 -11.07 -1.19 9.40
N GLN A 75 -12.12 -0.69 10.07
CA GLN A 75 -12.09 0.63 10.71
C GLN A 75 -11.19 0.61 11.94
N VAL A 76 -10.36 1.64 12.12
CA VAL A 76 -9.36 1.75 13.19
C VAL A 76 -9.81 2.68 14.32
N ASN A 77 -10.54 3.75 14.00
CA ASN A 77 -11.01 4.72 14.99
C ASN A 77 -12.31 4.27 15.68
N ASP A 78 -12.44 4.60 16.97
CA ASP A 78 -13.61 4.22 17.79
C ASP A 78 -14.86 5.04 17.47
N GLU A 79 -14.71 6.36 17.30
CA GLU A 79 -15.84 7.26 17.05
C GLU A 79 -16.15 7.42 15.57
N ILE A 80 -17.35 7.03 15.15
CA ILE A 80 -17.76 7.02 13.75
C ILE A 80 -17.88 8.46 13.21
N GLY A 81 -17.19 8.73 12.11
CA GLY A 81 -17.35 9.92 11.28
C GLY A 81 -16.64 11.18 11.79
N GLN A 82 -15.79 11.07 12.81
CA GLN A 82 -15.11 12.21 13.44
C GLN A 82 -13.70 12.48 12.87
N VAL A 83 -13.12 11.63 12.02
CA VAL A 83 -11.72 11.82 11.57
C VAL A 83 -11.56 13.11 10.76
N VAL A 84 -10.68 14.01 11.24
CA VAL A 84 -10.41 15.31 10.62
C VAL A 84 -9.34 15.18 9.54
N THR A 85 -9.76 15.20 8.29
CA THR A 85 -8.86 15.12 7.13
C THR A 85 -8.56 16.51 6.54
N LEU A 86 -7.83 17.34 7.28
CA LEU A 86 -7.16 18.53 6.71
C LEU A 86 -5.81 18.09 6.12
N THR A 87 -5.29 18.80 5.13
CA THR A 87 -4.03 18.41 4.44
C THR A 87 -2.81 18.32 5.37
N SER A 88 -2.83 19.00 6.51
CA SER A 88 -1.81 18.91 7.58
C SER A 88 -1.95 17.68 8.47
N ASN A 89 -3.10 17.01 8.47
CA ASN A 89 -3.48 15.95 9.41
C ASN A 89 -3.68 14.62 8.68
N GLN A 90 -2.76 14.30 7.77
CA GLN A 90 -2.80 13.01 7.09
C GLN A 90 -2.53 11.89 8.09
N PRO A 91 -3.27 10.77 8.01
CA PRO A 91 -2.97 9.63 8.84
C PRO A 91 -1.54 9.16 8.57
N LYS A 92 -0.88 8.65 9.60
CA LYS A 92 0.49 8.16 9.57
C LYS A 92 0.57 6.75 10.12
N ILE A 93 1.36 5.91 9.47
CA ILE A 93 1.61 4.53 9.89
C ILE A 93 3.10 4.25 9.95
N ALA A 94 3.53 3.55 10.99
CA ALA A 94 4.89 3.05 11.13
C ALA A 94 4.89 1.67 11.76
N GLU A 95 5.77 0.79 11.28
CA GLU A 95 6.03 -0.51 11.88
C GLU A 95 7.40 -0.44 12.59
N TYR A 96 7.47 -0.99 13.80
CA TYR A 96 8.71 -1.12 14.55
C TYR A 96 8.62 -2.32 15.50
N ASP A 97 9.52 -3.29 15.30
CA ASP A 97 9.71 -4.48 16.15
C ASP A 97 8.46 -5.40 16.23
N GLY A 98 7.68 -5.48 15.16
CA GLY A 98 6.42 -6.21 15.09
C GLY A 98 5.20 -5.41 15.58
N MET A 99 5.39 -4.16 15.98
CA MET A 99 4.31 -3.28 16.45
C MET A 99 3.98 -2.23 15.39
N LEU A 100 2.68 -2.07 15.16
CA LEU A 100 2.15 -1.06 14.25
C LEU A 100 1.67 0.16 15.04
N TYR A 101 2.21 1.33 14.71
CA TYR A 101 1.84 2.62 15.28
C TYR A 101 1.06 3.39 14.24
N VAL A 102 -0.15 3.82 14.61
CA VAL A 102 -1.04 4.59 13.75
C VAL A 102 -1.36 5.91 14.42
N PHE A 103 -1.18 7.02 13.70
CA PHE A 103 -1.47 8.37 14.18
C PHE A 103 -2.48 9.03 13.25
N TRP A 104 -3.52 9.63 13.82
CA TRP A 104 -4.50 10.43 13.12
C TRP A 104 -5.00 11.56 14.01
N ALA A 105 -5.70 12.52 13.42
CA ALA A 105 -6.46 13.52 14.16
C ALA A 105 -7.94 13.13 14.16
N ASP A 106 -8.55 13.10 15.34
CA ASP A 106 -10.00 13.15 15.53
C ASP A 106 -10.49 14.58 15.81
#